data_AF-A0A4T1ZVE1-F1
#
_entry.id   AF-A0A4T1ZVE1-F1
#
_cell.length_a   1.000
_cell.length_b   1.000
_cell.length_c   1.000
_cell.angle_alpha   90.00
_cell.angle_beta   90.00
_cell.angle_gamma   90.00
#
_symmetry.space_group_name_H-M   'P 1'
#
loop_
_entity.id
_entity.type
_entity.pdbx_description
1 polymer ?
#
loop_
_entity_poly.entity_id
_entity_poly.type
_entity_poly.pdbx_seq_one_letter_code
_entity_poly.pdbx_strand_id
1 'polypeptide(L)'
;MRSLLSLLCLALPASMALAEPTASLEGPTSGWRYSGLLDRTENARVAYPTPPIDRGAQRNRSMIEGKLTGTQGLRQPHKLAVNGNPLPLYTDAEGRFARPYNFAAGSNSVELRANGQPLRRIQFYEANTLKTPARVRIVLGWDDPQAELDLHVVTPDGQHAFWADPVMSNGGGLDVDSVDGPGPEMFTMTAPLHGTYLIYVNYWGNLNSQGYNFQAGSNLNEVITSQISLVFNENTVNEKRETFVVPLRTIGDLLLIKSFNY
;
A
#
# COMPACT_ATOMS: atom_id res chain seq x y z
N MET A 1 -26.35 67.93 -30.03
CA MET A 1 -25.19 67.09 -29.68
C MET A 1 -25.48 66.38 -28.36
N ARG A 2 -25.77 65.07 -28.38
CA ARG A 2 -25.90 64.24 -27.19
C ARG A 2 -25.04 62.99 -27.43
N SER A 3 -23.89 62.92 -26.76
CA SER A 3 -23.02 61.74 -26.79
C SER A 3 -23.59 60.69 -25.84
N LEU A 4 -23.94 59.52 -26.37
CA LEU A 4 -24.09 58.30 -25.58
C LEU A 4 -22.70 57.69 -25.39
N LEU A 5 -22.21 57.62 -24.15
CA LEU A 5 -21.11 56.74 -23.79
C LEU A 5 -21.69 55.35 -23.47
N SER A 6 -21.39 54.36 -24.30
CA SER A 6 -21.63 52.95 -23.99
C SER A 6 -20.48 52.43 -23.11
N LEU A 7 -20.78 52.11 -21.85
CA LEU A 7 -19.86 51.37 -20.98
C LEU A 7 -19.87 49.89 -21.40
N LEU A 8 -18.76 49.40 -21.92
CA LEU A 8 -18.53 47.98 -22.19
C LEU A 8 -17.92 47.35 -20.92
N CYS A 9 -18.73 46.70 -20.10
CA CYS A 9 -18.25 45.90 -18.96
C CYS A 9 -17.62 44.60 -19.50
N LEU A 10 -16.28 44.52 -19.50
CA LEU A 10 -15.58 43.25 -19.65
C LEU A 10 -15.77 42.43 -18.37
N ALA A 11 -16.59 41.38 -18.45
CA ALA A 11 -16.63 40.33 -17.43
C ALA A 11 -15.39 39.44 -17.58
N LEU A 12 -14.39 39.64 -16.73
CA LEU A 12 -13.30 38.68 -16.53
C LEU A 12 -13.89 37.40 -15.91
N PRO A 13 -13.65 36.20 -16.46
CA PRO A 13 -14.05 34.98 -15.80
C PRO A 13 -13.24 34.85 -14.50
N ALA A 14 -13.93 34.82 -13.37
CA ALA A 14 -13.33 34.45 -12.10
C ALA A 14 -12.86 33.00 -12.21
N SER A 15 -11.57 32.81 -12.44
CA SER A 15 -10.92 31.52 -12.29
C SER A 15 -11.09 31.10 -10.83
N MET A 16 -12.00 30.16 -10.57
CA MET A 16 -12.06 29.50 -9.27
C MET A 16 -10.72 28.79 -9.06
N ALA A 17 -9.87 29.37 -8.23
CA ALA A 17 -8.63 28.74 -7.82
C ALA A 17 -9.01 27.52 -6.98
N LEU A 18 -8.92 26.32 -7.58
CA LEU A 18 -8.91 25.09 -6.81
C LEU A 18 -7.68 25.14 -5.91
N ALA A 19 -7.87 24.96 -4.60
CA ALA A 19 -6.77 24.96 -3.65
C ALA A 19 -5.74 23.91 -4.06
N GLU A 20 -4.46 24.30 -4.10
CA GLU A 20 -3.39 23.35 -4.40
C GLU A 20 -3.39 22.21 -3.39
N PRO A 21 -3.32 20.94 -3.84
CA PRO A 21 -3.29 19.82 -2.92
C PRO A 21 -2.09 19.88 -1.98
N THR A 22 -2.31 19.63 -0.70
CA THR A 22 -1.22 19.51 0.29
C THR A 22 -1.45 18.32 1.21
N ALA A 23 -0.45 17.94 2.00
CA ALA A 23 -0.54 16.80 2.90
C ALA A 23 0.07 17.07 4.28
N SER A 24 -0.62 16.61 5.33
CA SER A 24 -0.06 16.43 6.67
C SER A 24 0.20 14.96 6.96
N LEU A 25 1.24 14.69 7.74
CA LEU A 25 1.51 13.38 8.34
C LEU A 25 1.58 13.57 9.85
N GLU A 26 0.68 12.90 10.56
CA GLU A 26 0.63 12.82 12.02
C GLU A 26 1.56 11.71 12.52
N GLY A 27 1.67 10.62 11.74
CA GLY A 27 2.60 9.52 11.98
C GLY A 27 2.94 8.78 10.67
N PRO A 28 4.14 8.19 10.55
CA PRO A 28 5.29 8.36 11.43
C PRO A 28 5.86 9.79 11.35
N THR A 29 6.67 10.20 12.32
CA THR A 29 7.40 11.48 12.30
C THR A 29 8.82 11.28 11.78
N SER A 30 9.44 12.35 11.27
CA SER A 30 10.84 12.31 10.83
C SER A 30 11.82 12.12 12.00
N GLY A 31 13.00 11.58 11.72
CA GLY A 31 14.10 11.47 12.69
C GLY A 31 14.30 10.06 13.25
N TRP A 32 14.70 9.95 14.51
CA TRP A 32 14.98 8.67 15.15
C TRP A 32 13.74 8.12 15.82
N ARG A 33 13.44 6.85 15.57
CA ARG A 33 12.31 6.13 16.13
C ARG A 33 12.79 4.83 16.77
N TYR A 34 12.14 4.47 17.86
CA TYR A 34 12.28 3.15 18.48
C TYR A 34 10.88 2.59 18.70
N SER A 35 10.47 1.70 17.79
CA SER A 35 9.15 1.04 17.88
C SER A 35 9.03 0.19 19.14
N GLY A 36 7.86 0.22 19.78
CA GLY A 36 7.58 -0.41 21.08
C GLY A 36 8.02 0.40 22.30
N LEU A 37 8.73 1.53 22.10
CA LEU A 37 9.06 2.48 23.18
C LEU A 37 8.36 3.82 22.99
N LEU A 38 8.46 4.39 21.78
CA LEU A 38 7.89 5.69 21.44
C LEU A 38 6.50 5.60 20.82
N ASP A 39 6.09 4.40 20.42
CA ASP A 39 4.77 4.10 19.87
C ASP A 39 4.15 2.91 20.60
N ARG A 40 2.83 2.82 20.46
CA ARG A 40 2.03 1.71 21.01
C ARG A 40 1.67 0.72 19.90
N THR A 41 2.67 0.05 19.34
CA THR A 41 2.50 -0.92 18.24
C THR A 41 1.82 -2.21 18.69
N GLU A 42 1.84 -2.51 19.99
CA GLU A 42 1.14 -3.61 20.64
C GLU A 42 -0.39 -3.47 20.62
N ASN A 43 -0.87 -2.23 20.50
CA ASN A 43 -2.29 -1.94 20.39
C ASN A 43 -2.80 -2.36 19.01
N ALA A 44 -4.01 -2.90 19.00
CA ALA A 44 -4.68 -3.24 17.76
C ALA A 44 -5.03 -1.96 16.97
N ARG A 45 -4.76 -1.96 15.67
CA ARG A 45 -4.91 -0.83 14.74
C ARG A 45 -5.75 -1.24 13.55
N VAL A 46 -6.52 -0.31 13.01
CA VAL A 46 -7.40 -0.56 11.85
C VAL A 46 -7.09 0.48 10.78
N ALA A 47 -7.20 0.08 9.53
CA ALA A 47 -7.11 1.02 8.42
C ALA A 47 -8.30 2.01 8.42
N TYR A 48 -8.03 3.25 8.02
CA TYR A 48 -9.03 4.30 7.81
C TYR A 48 -8.80 4.99 6.45
N PRO A 49 -9.85 5.24 5.66
CA PRO A 49 -11.23 4.75 5.84
C PRO A 49 -11.28 3.23 5.93
N THR A 50 -12.29 2.70 6.64
CA THR A 50 -12.47 1.25 6.75
C THR A 50 -12.68 0.68 5.35
N PRO A 51 -11.81 -0.24 4.88
CA PRO A 51 -11.98 -0.83 3.57
C PRO A 51 -13.22 -1.72 3.53
N PRO A 52 -13.79 -1.97 2.33
CA PRO A 52 -14.93 -2.87 2.18
C PRO A 52 -14.64 -4.27 2.71
N ILE A 53 -13.44 -4.78 2.44
CA ILE A 53 -12.91 -6.03 3.00
C ILE A 53 -12.04 -5.65 4.19
N ASP A 54 -12.51 -5.96 5.39
CA ASP A 54 -11.83 -5.66 6.66
C ASP A 54 -11.68 -6.96 7.45
N ARG A 55 -10.44 -7.36 7.75
CA ARG A 55 -10.14 -8.56 8.55
C ARG A 55 -9.92 -8.22 10.03
N GLY A 56 -10.14 -6.96 10.41
CA GLY A 56 -10.14 -6.49 11.78
C GLY A 56 -8.80 -5.89 12.20
N ALA A 57 -8.65 -5.71 13.50
CA ALA A 57 -7.55 -4.91 14.01
C ALA A 57 -6.20 -5.66 14.05
N GLN A 58 -5.18 -5.05 13.45
CA GLN A 58 -3.82 -5.57 13.33
C GLN A 58 -2.92 -5.11 14.47
N ARG A 59 -2.00 -5.97 14.93
CA ARG A 59 -1.01 -5.63 15.97
C ARG A 59 0.41 -5.62 15.39
N ASN A 60 1.34 -5.02 16.13
CA ASN A 60 2.76 -4.92 15.77
C ASN A 60 3.00 -4.14 14.47
N ARG A 61 2.06 -3.25 14.11
CA ARG A 61 2.12 -2.37 12.94
C ARG A 61 2.22 -0.93 13.38
N SER A 62 2.95 -0.16 12.59
CA SER A 62 3.05 1.28 12.77
C SER A 62 1.99 1.96 11.94
N MET A 63 1.37 2.99 12.47
CA MET A 63 0.37 3.72 11.68
C MET A 63 1.02 4.81 10.82
N ILE A 64 0.59 4.85 9.56
CA ILE A 64 0.80 5.95 8.63
C ILE A 64 -0.49 6.74 8.59
N GLU A 65 -0.52 7.90 9.25
CA GLU A 65 -1.73 8.67 9.54
C GLU A 65 -1.55 10.10 9.11
N GLY A 66 -2.61 10.69 8.58
CA GLY A 66 -2.56 12.07 8.16
C GLY A 66 -3.79 12.50 7.39
N LYS A 67 -3.64 13.62 6.69
CA LYS A 67 -4.71 14.25 5.93
C LYS A 67 -4.17 14.84 4.64
N LEU A 68 -4.84 14.56 3.53
CA LEU A 68 -4.68 15.27 2.28
C LEU A 68 -5.71 16.40 2.24
N THR A 69 -5.30 17.61 1.87
CA THR A 69 -6.20 18.76 1.71
C THR A 69 -6.12 19.25 0.27
N GLY A 70 -7.18 19.89 -0.23
CA GLY A 70 -7.26 20.29 -1.64
C GLY A 70 -7.37 19.13 -2.64
N THR A 71 -7.62 17.91 -2.17
CA THR A 71 -7.80 16.71 -3.01
C THR A 71 -9.26 16.40 -3.35
N GLN A 72 -10.21 17.20 -2.87
CA GLN A 72 -11.62 17.00 -3.19
C GLN A 72 -11.88 17.10 -4.69
N GLY A 73 -12.59 16.11 -5.23
CA GLY A 73 -12.85 15.98 -6.67
C GLY A 73 -11.72 15.33 -7.47
N LEU A 74 -10.56 15.05 -6.86
CA LEU A 74 -9.54 14.23 -7.51
C LEU A 74 -9.94 12.76 -7.50
N ARG A 75 -9.59 12.03 -8.56
CA ARG A 75 -9.82 10.58 -8.64
C ARG A 75 -8.95 9.85 -7.61
N GLN A 76 -9.59 9.01 -6.81
CA GLN A 76 -8.95 8.03 -5.93
C GLN A 76 -8.71 6.69 -6.66
N PRO A 77 -7.79 5.84 -6.18
CA PRO A 77 -6.88 6.08 -5.05
C PRO A 77 -5.79 7.11 -5.35
N HIS A 78 -5.38 7.85 -4.32
CA HIS A 78 -4.11 8.57 -4.29
C HIS A 78 -2.96 7.55 -4.14
N LYS A 79 -1.71 8.02 -4.02
CA LYS A 79 -0.56 7.13 -3.85
C LYS A 79 0.15 7.38 -2.52
N LEU A 80 0.37 6.30 -1.80
CA LEU A 80 1.30 6.18 -0.69
C LEU A 80 2.52 5.44 -1.23
N ALA A 81 3.73 5.92 -0.99
CA ALA A 81 4.95 5.16 -1.26
C ALA A 81 5.74 4.98 0.02
N VAL A 82 6.01 3.73 0.39
CA VAL A 82 6.83 3.39 1.56
C VAL A 82 8.15 2.82 1.07
N ASN A 83 9.26 3.50 1.37
CA ASN A 83 10.58 3.16 0.83
C ASN A 83 10.60 3.08 -0.71
N GLY A 84 9.75 3.87 -1.37
CA GLY A 84 9.55 3.83 -2.82
C GLY A 84 8.60 2.74 -3.32
N ASN A 85 8.16 1.80 -2.48
CA ASN A 85 7.15 0.79 -2.84
C ASN A 85 5.78 1.47 -2.94
N PRO A 86 5.16 1.53 -4.14
CA PRO A 86 3.91 2.24 -4.33
C PRO A 86 2.73 1.40 -3.81
N LEU A 87 1.80 2.09 -3.14
CA LEU A 87 0.57 1.54 -2.58
C LEU A 87 -0.59 2.50 -2.87
N PRO A 88 -1.80 1.95 -3.06
CA PRO A 88 -3.02 2.75 -3.16
C PRO A 88 -3.30 3.44 -1.82
N LEU A 89 -3.70 4.70 -1.87
CA LEU A 89 -4.09 5.48 -0.70
C LEU A 89 -5.52 5.99 -0.86
N TYR A 90 -6.41 5.46 -0.04
CA TYR A 90 -7.79 5.91 0.07
C TYR A 90 -7.92 6.91 1.21
N THR A 91 -8.80 7.88 1.04
CA THR A 91 -9.10 8.90 2.05
C THR A 91 -10.61 9.08 2.20
N ASP A 92 -11.05 9.56 3.35
CA ASP A 92 -12.44 9.98 3.53
C ASP A 92 -12.75 11.26 2.74
N ALA A 93 -13.98 11.78 2.89
CA ALA A 93 -14.41 13.02 2.26
C ALA A 93 -13.54 14.21 2.68
N GLU A 94 -13.06 14.24 3.93
CA GLU A 94 -12.18 15.28 4.44
C GLU A 94 -10.71 15.08 4.07
N GLY A 95 -10.35 13.96 3.43
CA GLY A 95 -8.99 13.61 3.04
C GLY A 95 -8.16 12.91 4.13
N ARG A 96 -8.76 12.49 5.24
CA ARG A 96 -8.08 11.76 6.32
C ARG A 96 -7.83 10.30 5.93
N PHE A 97 -6.73 9.75 6.43
CA PHE A 97 -6.36 8.36 6.27
C PHE A 97 -5.55 7.84 7.46
N ALA A 98 -5.58 6.53 7.65
CA ALA A 98 -4.75 5.81 8.60
C ALA A 98 -4.42 4.43 8.02
N ARG A 99 -3.16 4.05 7.89
CA ARG A 99 -2.74 2.78 7.29
C ARG A 99 -1.72 2.06 8.18
N PRO A 100 -2.02 0.87 8.69
CA PRO A 100 -1.01 0.06 9.35
C PRO A 100 0.05 -0.37 8.34
N TYR A 101 1.31 -0.32 8.75
CA TYR A 101 2.45 -0.74 7.93
C TYR A 101 3.55 -1.37 8.78
N ASN A 102 4.24 -2.36 8.20
CA ASN A 102 5.35 -3.07 8.82
C ASN A 102 6.70 -2.52 8.36
N PHE A 103 7.16 -1.43 8.97
CA PHE A 103 8.48 -0.88 8.69
C PHE A 103 9.60 -1.82 9.18
N ALA A 104 10.63 -2.02 8.35
CA ALA A 104 11.86 -2.71 8.76
C ALA A 104 12.70 -1.85 9.71
N ALA A 105 13.66 -2.48 10.39
CA ALA A 105 14.75 -1.76 11.05
C ALA A 105 15.57 -0.95 10.03
N GLY A 106 16.20 0.14 10.49
CA GLY A 106 17.02 1.01 9.64
C GLY A 106 16.24 2.17 9.02
N SER A 107 16.74 2.67 7.88
CA SER A 107 16.17 3.87 7.25
C SER A 107 14.83 3.58 6.58
N ASN A 108 13.82 4.40 6.86
CA ASN A 108 12.51 4.29 6.22
C ASN A 108 12.04 5.66 5.74
N SER A 109 11.23 5.68 4.70
CA SER A 109 10.59 6.88 4.17
C SER A 109 9.15 6.64 3.79
N VAL A 110 8.34 7.67 3.94
CA VAL A 110 6.93 7.70 3.54
C VAL A 110 6.74 8.91 2.65
N GLU A 111 6.17 8.70 1.46
CA GLU A 111 5.84 9.74 0.50
C GLU A 111 4.35 9.65 0.14
N LEU A 112 3.66 10.79 0.16
CA LEU A 112 2.27 10.95 -0.23
C LEU A 112 2.21 11.70 -1.56
N ARG A 113 1.41 11.21 -2.49
CA ARG A 113 1.21 11.82 -3.81
C ARG A 113 -0.28 11.88 -4.16
N ALA A 114 -0.69 12.97 -4.79
CA ALA A 114 -2.00 13.08 -5.42
C ALA A 114 -1.84 13.56 -6.87
N ASN A 115 -2.66 13.02 -7.78
CA ASN A 115 -2.61 13.33 -9.21
C ASN A 115 -1.19 13.23 -9.82
N GLY A 116 -0.41 12.24 -9.36
CA GLY A 116 0.98 12.02 -9.80
C GLY A 116 2.02 12.96 -9.18
N GLN A 117 1.62 14.02 -8.49
CA GLN A 117 2.53 15.00 -7.87
C GLN A 117 2.86 14.62 -6.42
N PRO A 118 4.14 14.73 -6.00
CA PRO A 118 4.51 14.56 -4.60
C PRO A 118 3.96 15.70 -3.76
N LEU A 119 3.27 15.36 -2.67
CA LEU A 119 2.70 16.35 -1.73
C LEU A 119 3.56 16.48 -0.48
N ARG A 120 4.03 15.36 0.06
CA ARG A 120 4.87 15.33 1.25
C ARG A 120 5.71 14.07 1.29
N ARG A 121 6.94 14.22 1.77
CA ARG A 121 7.83 13.11 2.07
C ARG A 121 8.46 13.31 3.44
N ILE A 122 8.59 12.22 4.18
CA ILE A 122 9.33 12.17 5.44
C ILE A 122 10.31 11.01 5.40
N GLN A 123 11.32 11.08 6.28
CA GLN A 123 12.28 10.02 6.48
C GLN A 123 12.59 9.88 7.96
N PHE A 124 12.70 8.64 8.40
CA PHE A 124 13.04 8.30 9.77
C PHE A 124 13.95 7.07 9.82
N TYR A 125 14.55 6.83 10.97
CA TYR A 125 15.39 5.67 11.23
C TYR A 125 14.78 4.84 12.37
N GLU A 126 14.42 3.59 12.07
CA GLU A 126 13.95 2.61 13.04
C GLU A 126 15.15 1.96 13.73
N ALA A 127 15.41 2.38 14.97
CA ALA A 127 16.55 1.96 15.78
C ALA A 127 16.26 0.76 16.68
N ASN A 128 15.05 0.18 16.65
CA ASN A 128 14.76 -1.02 17.42
C ASN A 128 15.54 -2.22 16.86
N THR A 129 16.61 -2.59 17.55
CA THR A 129 17.49 -3.71 17.21
C THR A 129 16.85 -5.09 17.38
N LEU A 130 15.68 -5.18 18.01
CA LEU A 130 14.89 -6.41 18.08
C LEU A 130 14.14 -6.69 16.78
N LYS A 131 14.00 -5.69 15.90
CA LYS A 131 13.40 -5.89 14.56
C LYS A 131 14.45 -6.47 13.63
N THR A 132 14.22 -7.70 13.20
CA THR A 132 15.12 -8.37 12.26
C THR A 132 14.94 -7.78 10.85
N PRO A 133 16.01 -7.32 10.18
CA PRO A 133 15.92 -6.80 8.82
C PRO A 133 15.44 -7.87 7.83
N ALA A 134 14.59 -7.46 6.88
CA ALA A 134 14.12 -8.35 5.83
C ALA A 134 15.21 -8.55 4.76
N ARG A 135 15.58 -9.81 4.51
CA ARG A 135 16.51 -10.17 3.44
C ARG A 135 15.78 -10.41 2.12
N VAL A 136 14.55 -10.91 2.20
CA VAL A 136 13.55 -10.89 1.11
C VAL A 136 12.27 -10.31 1.70
N ARG A 137 11.74 -9.28 1.04
CA ARG A 137 10.43 -8.71 1.32
C ARG A 137 9.64 -8.58 0.04
N ILE A 138 8.37 -8.93 0.08
CA ILE A 138 7.44 -8.77 -1.03
C ILE A 138 6.29 -7.93 -0.52
N VAL A 139 5.90 -6.92 -1.27
CA VAL A 139 4.80 -6.01 -0.93
C VAL A 139 3.83 -5.98 -2.11
N LEU A 140 2.59 -6.41 -1.89
CA LEU A 140 1.51 -6.45 -2.87
C LEU A 140 0.42 -5.44 -2.49
N GLY A 141 0.03 -4.55 -3.41
CA GLY A 141 -1.15 -3.69 -3.28
C GLY A 141 -1.90 -3.59 -4.61
N TRP A 142 -3.17 -3.15 -4.59
CA TRP A 142 -4.00 -3.13 -5.81
C TRP A 142 -5.03 -2.00 -5.86
N ASP A 143 -5.46 -1.60 -7.05
CA ASP A 143 -6.25 -0.38 -7.25
C ASP A 143 -7.78 -0.55 -7.11
N ASP A 144 -8.26 -1.70 -6.65
CA ASP A 144 -9.69 -1.98 -6.42
C ASP A 144 -9.95 -2.36 -4.95
N PRO A 145 -10.66 -1.52 -4.17
CA PRO A 145 -10.90 -1.78 -2.75
C PRO A 145 -11.91 -2.91 -2.49
N GLN A 146 -12.64 -3.35 -3.51
CA GLN A 146 -13.57 -4.48 -3.43
C GLN A 146 -12.93 -5.79 -3.88
N ALA A 147 -11.79 -5.75 -4.57
CA ALA A 147 -11.05 -6.94 -4.94
C ALA A 147 -10.27 -7.50 -3.74
N GLU A 148 -10.17 -8.81 -3.68
CA GLU A 148 -9.28 -9.53 -2.77
C GLU A 148 -8.21 -10.24 -3.60
N LEU A 149 -6.96 -9.87 -3.35
CA LEU A 149 -5.80 -10.54 -3.92
C LEU A 149 -5.08 -11.31 -2.81
N ASP A 150 -4.58 -12.49 -3.16
CA ASP A 150 -3.73 -13.29 -2.28
C ASP A 150 -2.33 -13.45 -2.87
N LEU A 151 -1.32 -13.23 -2.04
CA LEU A 151 0.09 -13.45 -2.34
C LEU A 151 0.47 -14.90 -2.05
N HIS A 152 1.08 -15.54 -3.04
CA HIS A 152 1.55 -16.92 -2.93
C HIS A 152 3.07 -16.95 -3.15
N VAL A 153 3.80 -17.45 -2.16
CA VAL A 153 5.26 -17.54 -2.20
C VAL A 153 5.69 -18.98 -2.00
N VAL A 154 6.39 -19.56 -2.97
CA VAL A 154 7.00 -20.90 -2.86
C VAL A 154 8.51 -20.74 -2.69
N THR A 155 9.05 -21.34 -1.63
CA THR A 155 10.49 -21.32 -1.30
C THR A 155 11.24 -22.51 -1.90
N PRO A 156 12.59 -22.47 -1.98
CA PRO A 156 13.39 -23.52 -2.62
C PRO A 156 13.23 -24.93 -2.01
N ASP A 157 12.89 -25.00 -0.72
CA ASP A 157 12.61 -26.24 0.01
C ASP A 157 11.16 -26.75 -0.18
N GLY A 158 10.36 -26.08 -1.01
CA GLY A 158 9.01 -26.48 -1.36
C GLY A 158 7.91 -26.01 -0.42
N GLN A 159 8.23 -25.21 0.61
CA GLN A 159 7.20 -24.59 1.45
C GLN A 159 6.44 -23.52 0.67
N HIS A 160 5.16 -23.34 0.98
CA HIS A 160 4.25 -22.43 0.28
C HIS A 160 3.49 -21.56 1.28
N ALA A 161 3.78 -20.26 1.29
CA ALA A 161 3.07 -19.29 2.11
C ALA A 161 1.94 -18.66 1.29
N PHE A 162 0.74 -18.70 1.84
CA PHE A 162 -0.48 -18.08 1.31
C PHE A 162 -1.47 -17.86 2.46
N TRP A 163 -2.64 -17.27 2.20
CA TRP A 163 -3.58 -16.85 3.24
C TRP A 163 -3.91 -17.93 4.29
N ALA A 164 -4.00 -19.21 3.90
CA ALA A 164 -4.39 -20.30 4.82
C ALA A 164 -3.22 -20.92 5.58
N ASP A 165 -2.00 -20.78 5.05
CA ASP A 165 -0.77 -21.23 5.71
C ASP A 165 0.30 -20.12 5.60
N PRO A 166 0.13 -19.00 6.33
CA PRO A 166 0.93 -17.81 6.11
C PRO A 166 2.35 -17.90 6.66
N VAL A 167 2.64 -18.84 7.59
CA VAL A 167 3.92 -18.88 8.31
C VAL A 167 4.66 -20.17 8.00
N MET A 168 5.87 -20.05 7.45
CA MET A 168 6.73 -21.19 7.13
C MET A 168 7.64 -21.56 8.30
N SER A 169 8.05 -22.82 8.35
CA SER A 169 9.01 -23.33 9.34
C SER A 169 10.44 -22.80 9.15
N ASN A 170 10.78 -22.30 7.95
CA ASN A 170 12.09 -21.76 7.60
C ASN A 170 12.25 -20.25 7.92
N GLY A 171 11.30 -19.66 8.63
CA GLY A 171 11.34 -18.25 9.04
C GLY A 171 10.90 -17.25 7.96
N GLY A 172 10.38 -17.74 6.82
CA GLY A 172 9.59 -16.94 5.89
C GLY A 172 8.11 -16.91 6.29
N GLY A 173 7.40 -15.84 5.93
CA GLY A 173 5.96 -15.82 6.10
C GLY A 173 5.30 -14.55 5.61
N LEU A 174 3.99 -14.66 5.36
CA LEU A 174 3.11 -13.54 5.21
C LEU A 174 2.90 -12.85 6.56
N ASP A 175 2.67 -11.55 6.45
CA ASP A 175 2.27 -10.70 7.53
C ASP A 175 0.84 -11.10 7.98
N VAL A 176 0.78 -11.91 9.05
CA VAL A 176 -0.48 -12.44 9.60
C VAL A 176 -1.39 -11.27 9.99
N ASP A 177 -2.66 -11.35 9.56
CA ASP A 177 -3.71 -10.33 9.72
C ASP A 177 -3.58 -9.09 8.82
N SER A 178 -2.66 -9.04 7.84
CA SER A 178 -2.36 -7.81 7.07
C SER A 178 -3.35 -7.40 5.97
N VAL A 179 -4.42 -8.16 5.70
CA VAL A 179 -5.26 -7.91 4.53
C VAL A 179 -6.53 -7.14 4.91
N ASP A 180 -6.41 -5.81 4.89
CA ASP A 180 -7.53 -4.88 4.93
C ASP A 180 -7.62 -4.15 3.58
N GLY A 181 -8.57 -4.59 2.76
CA GLY A 181 -8.85 -4.08 1.42
C GLY A 181 -7.60 -4.12 0.52
N PRO A 182 -7.25 -3.01 -0.17
CA PRO A 182 -6.31 -2.98 -1.30
C PRO A 182 -4.80 -3.15 -0.96
N GLY A 183 -4.49 -3.97 0.05
CA GLY A 183 -3.15 -4.23 0.57
C GLY A 183 -2.66 -3.17 1.58
N PRO A 184 -1.39 -3.19 2.00
CA PRO A 184 -0.39 -4.13 1.52
C PRO A 184 -0.57 -5.52 2.12
N GLU A 185 -0.53 -6.55 1.28
CA GLU A 185 -0.16 -7.89 1.74
C GLU A 185 1.36 -8.03 1.60
N MET A 186 2.02 -8.51 2.66
CA MET A 186 3.48 -8.52 2.71
C MET A 186 4.02 -9.89 3.09
N PHE A 187 5.06 -10.34 2.37
CA PHE A 187 5.90 -11.46 2.77
C PHE A 187 7.22 -10.94 3.33
N THR A 188 7.74 -11.56 4.40
CA THR A 188 9.07 -11.29 4.93
C THR A 188 9.82 -12.60 5.18
N MET A 189 11.10 -12.63 4.80
CA MET A 189 12.03 -13.70 5.14
C MET A 189 13.38 -13.09 5.53
N THR A 190 13.87 -13.48 6.70
CA THR A 190 15.10 -12.92 7.30
C THR A 190 16.32 -13.78 7.02
N ALA A 191 16.14 -15.07 6.71
CA ALA A 191 17.19 -16.02 6.38
C ALA A 191 16.85 -16.80 5.09
N PRO A 192 16.87 -16.14 3.91
CA PRO A 192 16.57 -16.77 2.63
C PRO A 192 17.46 -17.96 2.32
N LEU A 193 16.84 -19.01 1.80
CA LEU A 193 17.48 -20.23 1.33
C LEU A 193 18.07 -19.99 -0.06
N HIS A 194 19.17 -20.66 -0.38
CA HIS A 194 19.68 -20.67 -1.74
C HIS A 194 18.81 -21.54 -2.63
N GLY A 195 18.45 -21.01 -3.80
CA GLY A 195 17.67 -21.72 -4.80
C GLY A 195 16.52 -20.90 -5.35
N THR A 196 15.59 -21.57 -6.02
CA THR A 196 14.52 -20.92 -6.78
C THR A 196 13.31 -20.59 -5.90
N TYR A 197 12.92 -19.32 -5.96
CA TYR A 197 11.67 -18.82 -5.42
C TYR A 197 10.66 -18.60 -6.54
N LEU A 198 9.38 -18.84 -6.26
CA LEU A 198 8.27 -18.61 -7.17
C LEU A 198 7.23 -17.71 -6.50
N ILE A 199 6.94 -16.58 -7.14
CA ILE A 199 6.01 -15.57 -6.61
C ILE A 199 4.80 -15.51 -7.51
N TYR A 200 3.63 -15.79 -6.94
CA TYR A 200 2.35 -15.74 -7.63
C TYR A 200 1.41 -14.75 -6.95
N VAL A 201 0.49 -14.21 -7.73
CA VAL A 201 -0.65 -13.43 -7.22
C VAL A 201 -1.92 -14.13 -7.69
N ASN A 202 -2.84 -14.38 -6.75
CA ASN A 202 -4.15 -14.92 -7.02
C ASN A 202 -5.20 -13.81 -6.94
N TYR A 203 -6.06 -13.68 -7.96
CA TYR A 203 -7.26 -12.87 -7.84
C TYR A 203 -8.34 -13.70 -7.16
N TRP A 204 -8.31 -13.77 -5.83
CA TRP A 204 -9.10 -14.73 -5.07
C TRP A 204 -10.61 -14.50 -5.17
N GLY A 205 -11.05 -13.24 -5.10
CA GLY A 205 -12.46 -12.90 -5.12
C GLY A 205 -12.71 -11.41 -5.07
N ASN A 206 -13.97 -11.03 -4.88
CA ASN A 206 -14.34 -9.65 -4.60
C ASN A 206 -15.56 -9.57 -3.68
N LEU A 207 -15.78 -8.40 -3.09
CA LEU A 207 -16.94 -8.09 -2.29
C LEU A 207 -17.97 -7.32 -3.13
N ASN A 208 -19.18 -7.86 -3.24
CA ASN A 208 -20.31 -7.21 -3.91
C ASN A 208 -21.51 -7.06 -2.95
N SER A 209 -22.66 -6.61 -3.48
CA SER A 209 -23.88 -6.40 -2.67
C SER A 209 -24.46 -7.67 -2.03
N GLN A 210 -24.07 -8.85 -2.50
CA GLN A 210 -24.49 -10.15 -1.96
C GLN A 210 -23.46 -10.75 -0.98
N GLY A 211 -22.34 -10.07 -0.75
CA GLY A 211 -21.24 -10.54 0.09
C GLY A 211 -20.01 -10.95 -0.74
N TYR A 212 -19.23 -11.88 -0.19
CA TYR A 212 -18.05 -12.41 -0.87
C TYR A 212 -18.45 -13.20 -2.12
N ASN A 213 -17.74 -12.95 -3.20
CA ASN A 213 -17.98 -13.55 -4.49
C ASN A 213 -16.68 -14.14 -5.08
N PHE A 214 -16.80 -15.36 -5.57
CA PHE A 214 -15.71 -16.19 -6.09
C PHE A 214 -15.96 -16.65 -7.52
N GLN A 215 -17.03 -16.16 -8.15
CA GLN A 215 -17.42 -16.63 -9.47
C GLN A 215 -16.53 -15.99 -10.55
N ALA A 216 -15.82 -16.83 -11.30
CA ALA A 216 -15.03 -16.38 -12.44
C ALA A 216 -15.86 -15.54 -13.42
N GLY A 217 -15.32 -14.40 -13.87
CA GLY A 217 -15.96 -13.50 -14.82
C GLY A 217 -17.04 -12.58 -14.25
N SER A 218 -17.27 -12.60 -12.93
CA SER A 218 -18.23 -11.72 -12.24
C SER A 218 -17.55 -10.54 -11.52
N ASN A 219 -16.33 -10.21 -11.95
CA ASN A 219 -15.57 -9.09 -11.41
C ASN A 219 -16.29 -7.76 -11.70
N LEU A 220 -16.24 -6.82 -10.76
CA LEU A 220 -16.90 -5.50 -10.90
C LEU A 220 -16.18 -4.63 -11.93
N ASN A 221 -14.86 -4.73 -11.98
CA ASN A 221 -14.00 -4.07 -12.96
C ASN A 221 -13.51 -5.12 -13.97
N GLU A 222 -13.50 -4.80 -15.27
CA GLU A 222 -12.98 -5.72 -16.30
C GLU A 222 -11.49 -6.07 -16.10
N VAL A 223 -10.74 -5.13 -15.54
CA VAL A 223 -9.32 -5.27 -15.20
C VAL A 223 -9.07 -4.51 -13.90
N ILE A 224 -8.36 -5.15 -12.98
CA ILE A 224 -7.75 -4.49 -11.83
C ILE A 224 -6.22 -4.54 -11.99
N THR A 225 -5.53 -3.60 -11.37
CA THR A 225 -4.08 -3.51 -11.43
C THR A 225 -3.49 -3.76 -10.05
N SER A 226 -2.63 -4.75 -9.94
CA SER A 226 -1.79 -4.93 -8.77
C SER A 226 -0.38 -4.38 -9.00
N GLN A 227 0.22 -3.90 -7.92
CA GLN A 227 1.60 -3.47 -7.85
C GLN A 227 2.31 -4.37 -6.84
N ILE A 228 3.35 -5.05 -7.29
CA ILE A 228 4.13 -5.96 -6.47
C ILE A 228 5.59 -5.54 -6.48
N SER A 229 6.15 -5.31 -5.30
CA SER A 229 7.55 -4.92 -5.10
C SER A 229 8.31 -6.00 -4.37
N LEU A 230 9.35 -6.53 -5.01
CA LEU A 230 10.33 -7.44 -4.41
C LEU A 230 11.51 -6.60 -3.93
N VAL A 231 11.79 -6.67 -2.63
CA VAL A 231 12.88 -5.95 -1.96
C VAL A 231 13.85 -6.96 -1.39
N PHE A 232 15.10 -6.92 -1.83
CA PHE A 232 16.17 -7.76 -1.35
C PHE A 232 17.10 -6.96 -0.45
N ASN A 233 17.51 -7.53 0.69
CA ASN A 233 18.43 -6.93 1.66
C ASN A 233 18.00 -5.51 2.07
N GLU A 234 16.75 -5.37 2.51
CA GLU A 234 16.14 -4.08 2.81
C GLU A 234 16.97 -3.29 3.83
N ASN A 235 17.13 -1.99 3.58
CA ASN A 235 17.86 -1.03 4.39
C ASN A 235 19.35 -1.33 4.55
N THR A 236 19.95 -2.02 3.58
CA THR A 236 21.39 -2.25 3.49
C THR A 236 21.99 -1.64 2.22
N VAL A 237 23.32 -1.54 2.15
CA VAL A 237 24.03 -1.12 0.94
C VAL A 237 23.82 -2.06 -0.26
N ASN A 238 23.38 -3.29 0.00
CA ASN A 238 23.12 -4.31 -1.02
C ASN A 238 21.63 -4.40 -1.38
N GLU A 239 20.85 -3.38 -1.00
CA GLU A 239 19.43 -3.35 -1.27
C GLU A 239 19.17 -3.34 -2.79
N LYS A 240 18.24 -4.21 -3.23
CA LYS A 240 17.72 -4.21 -4.60
C LYS A 240 16.20 -4.22 -4.57
N ARG A 241 15.58 -3.46 -5.47
CA ARG A 241 14.12 -3.44 -5.63
C ARG A 241 13.72 -3.74 -7.07
N GLU A 242 12.73 -4.59 -7.23
CA GLU A 242 12.04 -4.83 -8.50
C GLU A 242 10.55 -4.60 -8.27
N THR A 243 9.93 -3.73 -9.07
CA THR A 243 8.50 -3.45 -8.98
C THR A 243 7.82 -3.81 -10.29
N PHE A 244 6.73 -4.57 -10.20
CA PHE A 244 5.93 -5.01 -11.32
C PHE A 244 4.52 -4.43 -11.22
N VAL A 245 3.96 -4.09 -12.38
CA VAL A 245 2.55 -3.72 -12.53
C VAL A 245 1.87 -4.87 -13.25
N VAL A 246 0.88 -5.48 -12.62
CA VAL A 246 0.29 -6.73 -13.07
C VAL A 246 -1.22 -6.53 -13.25
N PRO A 247 -1.74 -6.56 -14.48
CA PRO A 247 -3.17 -6.54 -14.71
C PRO A 247 -3.78 -7.91 -14.44
N LEU A 248 -4.88 -7.96 -13.68
CA LEU A 248 -5.64 -9.16 -13.36
C LEU A 248 -7.07 -9.01 -13.89
N ARG A 249 -7.62 -10.08 -14.48
CA ARG A 249 -8.88 -10.01 -15.25
C ARG A 249 -9.97 -10.94 -14.75
N THR A 250 -9.63 -12.03 -14.09
CA THR A 250 -10.61 -13.07 -13.76
C THR A 250 -10.37 -13.56 -12.34
N ILE A 251 -11.44 -13.51 -11.55
CA ILE A 251 -11.49 -14.16 -10.24
C ILE A 251 -11.16 -15.64 -10.38
N GLY A 252 -10.26 -16.13 -9.54
CA GLY A 252 -9.69 -17.48 -9.54
C GLY A 252 -8.34 -17.60 -10.23
N ASP A 253 -7.91 -16.62 -11.04
CA ASP A 253 -6.63 -16.69 -11.76
C ASP A 253 -5.45 -16.68 -10.80
N LEU A 254 -4.53 -17.64 -10.95
CA LEU A 254 -3.24 -17.68 -10.26
C LEU A 254 -2.13 -17.37 -11.26
N LEU A 255 -1.54 -16.18 -11.15
CA LEU A 255 -0.55 -15.71 -12.11
C LEU A 255 0.86 -15.76 -11.51
N LEU A 256 1.79 -16.42 -12.20
CA LEU A 256 3.22 -16.36 -11.88
C LEU A 256 3.74 -14.97 -12.25
N ILE A 257 4.18 -14.21 -11.25
CA ILE A 257 4.73 -12.86 -11.44
C ILE A 257 6.23 -12.93 -11.71
N LYS A 258 6.95 -13.70 -10.88
CA LYS A 258 8.40 -13.74 -10.90
C LYS A 258 8.91 -15.09 -10.42
N SER A 259 9.95 -15.58 -11.08
CA SER A 259 10.87 -16.56 -10.54
C SER A 259 12.24 -15.91 -10.39
N PHE A 260 12.92 -16.16 -9.26
CA PHE A 260 14.28 -15.70 -9.03
C PHE A 260 15.08 -16.72 -8.23
N ASN A 261 16.40 -16.66 -8.33
CA ASN A 261 17.32 -17.39 -7.45
C ASN A 261 17.95 -16.43 -6.46
N TYR A 262 18.03 -16.83 -5.19
CA TYR A 262 18.65 -16.04 -4.12
C TYR A 262 20.09 -16.48 -3.82
#